data_AF-A0A9D2GVN6-F1
#
_entry.id   AF-A0A9D2GVN6-F1
#
_cell.length_a   1.000
_cell.length_b   1.000
_cell.length_c   1.000
_cell.angle_alpha   90.00
_cell.angle_beta   90.00
_cell.angle_gamma   90.00
#
_symmetry.space_group_name_H-M   'P 1'
#
loop_
_entity.id
_entity.type
_entity.pdbx_description
1 polymer ?
#
loop_
_entity_poly.entity_id
_entity_poly.type
_entity_poly.pdbx_seq_one_letter_code
_entity_poly.pdbx_strand_id
1 'polypeptide(L)'
;MKRKYIIPVMASLLALGACDYNEDNFEGLEEMTRPTNVFKKDYTLTEADYSTIANNSTNKSLASVAGLAGELSALKTSLTFTDELPGTVYIPAFLAATWYTGDDGSAIKVTYNQKKASTATEKAINAALIYAVSNDDYTAAWGGAKNTFFTPTESASKHVPGILKAEYPDAADGDIVLVDYNYSEEEPSGEQPALNEGFDGQTSNETVEIAGWHNVTTVGTYTWQAKSYSGNFYMQQSAYKHEAGELESYMITPAVAIESGMKLTFDACYGNYKAEGGRLTLLYSENLAGFTKEDIAAATWVDITDAVEIPVPTGTYGTLANVCDYDLSALAGKSVYFAFRYNGNSTDATTTVQVDNIVVKKAAGTSDLKSVKVSDLFQFNGSEWDLFTGALSLDEADYQAMGSNYGNLDDSMSPDTYLPAYLSQQYPYAQEEDQYTVAYKYYANKQTNVQCATYTMLGGQWTPAAQQVLTNQFVLNGGKWNYDPSTVINLPVEKGNAEVAAFYQAITDWVKENYPEYVTGYGNNDYYYGGSAYQNNFDFRVSAWKGQGTYNDMSDADIEKLMWERLPEAFPHALEALYGSVAPVEGIDVIYTINFGIYDGSSTTTWTIQYKVVAVGKFEYVADSLKKVE
;
A
#
# COMPACT_ATOMS: atom_id res chain seq x y z
N MET A 1 -6.81 33.02 -37.18
CA MET A 1 -7.49 33.61 -38.37
C MET A 1 -8.37 34.77 -37.92
N LYS A 2 -8.24 35.92 -38.59
CA LYS A 2 -9.05 37.13 -38.38
C LYS A 2 -10.48 36.91 -38.91
N ARG A 3 -11.52 37.19 -38.11
CA ARG A 3 -12.91 37.41 -38.56
C ARG A 3 -13.42 38.68 -37.85
N LYS A 4 -13.12 39.87 -38.37
CA LYS A 4 -14.01 40.74 -39.18
C LYS A 4 -15.41 40.91 -38.58
N TYR A 5 -15.52 41.96 -37.76
CA TYR A 5 -16.75 42.67 -37.40
C TYR A 5 -17.39 43.31 -38.64
N ILE A 6 -18.45 42.75 -39.22
CA ILE A 6 -19.42 43.50 -40.04
C ILE A 6 -20.76 42.78 -39.88
N ILE A 7 -21.84 43.56 -39.65
CA ILE A 7 -23.25 43.18 -39.41
C ILE A 7 -23.57 43.05 -37.91
N PRO A 8 -23.70 44.19 -37.20
CA PRO A 8 -25.00 44.48 -36.57
C PRO A 8 -25.27 45.99 -36.53
N VAL A 9 -25.80 46.56 -37.62
CA VAL A 9 -26.32 47.95 -37.57
C VAL A 9 -27.72 48.06 -38.20
N MET A 10 -28.17 47.09 -39.00
CA MET A 10 -29.56 47.05 -39.50
C MET A 10 -30.51 46.14 -38.72
N ALA A 11 -30.02 45.27 -37.83
CA ALA A 11 -30.89 44.48 -36.94
C ALA A 11 -31.28 45.25 -35.66
N SER A 12 -30.47 46.22 -35.25
CA SER A 12 -30.70 47.05 -34.06
C SER A 12 -31.75 48.15 -34.27
N LEU A 13 -32.09 48.49 -35.51
CA LEU A 13 -33.16 49.46 -35.84
C LEU A 13 -34.55 48.81 -36.03
N LEU A 14 -34.62 47.49 -36.17
CA LEU A 14 -35.89 46.73 -36.15
C LEU A 14 -36.20 46.14 -34.76
N ALA A 15 -35.23 46.07 -33.85
CA ALA A 15 -35.42 45.56 -32.49
C ALA A 15 -36.03 46.59 -31.52
N LEU A 16 -35.94 47.89 -31.80
CA LEU A 16 -36.42 48.95 -30.89
C LEU A 16 -37.92 49.28 -31.02
N GLY A 17 -38.62 48.69 -32.00
CA GLY A 17 -40.09 48.79 -32.13
C GLY A 17 -40.83 47.46 -31.97
N ALA A 18 -40.09 46.36 -31.78
CA ALA A 18 -40.67 45.02 -31.65
C ALA A 18 -40.93 44.60 -30.19
N CYS A 19 -40.27 45.24 -29.22
CA CYS A 19 -40.55 45.00 -27.80
C CYS A 19 -41.93 45.55 -27.42
N ASP A 20 -42.24 46.81 -27.80
CA ASP A 20 -43.56 47.42 -27.55
C ASP A 20 -44.69 46.68 -28.30
N TYR A 21 -44.44 46.30 -29.57
CA TYR A 21 -45.46 45.60 -30.37
C TYR A 21 -45.81 44.23 -29.77
N ASN A 22 -44.83 43.49 -29.22
CA ASN A 22 -45.09 42.17 -28.65
C ASN A 22 -45.78 42.23 -27.28
N GLU A 23 -45.45 43.20 -26.42
CA GLU A 23 -46.15 43.42 -25.14
C GLU A 23 -47.60 43.88 -25.37
N ASP A 24 -47.84 44.81 -26.29
CA ASP A 24 -49.18 45.37 -26.52
C ASP A 24 -50.14 44.45 -27.30
N ASN A 25 -49.62 43.51 -28.12
CA ASN A 25 -50.45 42.69 -29.01
C ASN A 25 -50.50 41.21 -28.61
N PHE A 26 -49.67 40.77 -27.69
CA PHE A 26 -49.62 39.38 -27.21
C PHE A 26 -49.40 39.33 -25.70
N GLU A 27 -50.41 39.76 -24.93
CA GLU A 27 -50.46 39.54 -23.47
C GLU A 27 -50.23 38.05 -23.18
N GLY A 28 -49.19 37.75 -22.38
CA GLY A 28 -48.76 36.39 -22.05
C GLY A 28 -47.65 35.80 -22.95
N LEU A 29 -47.09 36.54 -23.92
CA LEU A 29 -45.95 36.05 -24.70
C LEU A 29 -44.66 35.91 -23.86
N GLU A 30 -44.47 36.77 -22.85
CA GLU A 30 -43.43 36.59 -21.81
C GLU A 30 -43.79 35.44 -20.85
N GLU A 31 -45.09 35.13 -20.68
CA GLU A 31 -45.57 33.98 -19.90
C GLU A 31 -45.52 32.65 -20.68
N MET A 32 -45.17 32.66 -21.97
CA MET A 32 -44.77 31.45 -22.69
C MET A 32 -43.40 31.00 -22.16
N THR A 33 -43.45 30.24 -21.07
CA THR A 33 -42.35 29.54 -20.40
C THR A 33 -41.21 29.23 -21.37
N ARG A 34 -40.02 29.81 -21.11
CA ARG A 34 -38.78 29.28 -21.68
C ARG A 34 -38.80 27.76 -21.44
N PRO A 35 -38.67 26.92 -22.48
CA PRO A 35 -38.72 25.47 -22.28
C PRO A 35 -37.63 25.09 -21.29
N THR A 36 -38.05 24.59 -20.12
CA THR A 36 -37.16 24.14 -19.07
C THR A 36 -36.75 22.70 -19.34
N ASN A 37 -35.46 22.43 -19.37
CA ASN A 37 -34.88 21.10 -19.49
C ASN A 37 -34.60 20.51 -18.10
N VAL A 38 -35.67 20.11 -17.41
CA VAL A 38 -35.59 19.41 -16.13
C VAL A 38 -35.65 17.90 -16.36
N PHE A 39 -34.68 17.16 -15.84
CA PHE A 39 -34.63 15.70 -16.00
C PHE A 39 -34.20 14.98 -14.74
N LYS A 40 -34.53 13.68 -14.66
CA LYS A 40 -34.08 12.75 -13.63
C LYS A 40 -33.34 11.59 -14.28
N LYS A 41 -32.13 11.26 -13.84
CA LYS A 41 -31.31 10.18 -14.42
C LYS A 41 -30.61 9.35 -13.35
N ASP A 42 -30.34 8.10 -13.69
CA ASP A 42 -29.37 7.26 -13.00
C ASP A 42 -28.13 7.15 -13.88
N TYR A 43 -26.93 7.27 -13.31
CA TYR A 43 -25.67 7.27 -14.04
C TYR A 43 -24.56 6.55 -13.27
N THR A 44 -23.94 5.54 -13.86
CA THR A 44 -22.78 4.85 -13.26
C THR A 44 -21.50 5.40 -13.87
N LEU A 45 -20.54 5.82 -13.03
CA LEU A 45 -19.25 6.32 -13.50
C LEU A 45 -18.46 5.23 -14.23
N THR A 46 -17.86 5.59 -15.36
CA THR A 46 -16.94 4.77 -16.14
C THR A 46 -15.48 5.11 -15.83
N GLU A 47 -14.53 4.27 -16.27
CA GLU A 47 -13.09 4.55 -16.15
C GLU A 47 -12.70 5.92 -16.75
N ALA A 48 -13.28 6.28 -17.90
CA ALA A 48 -13.05 7.57 -18.55
C ALA A 48 -13.60 8.75 -17.73
N ASP A 49 -14.68 8.54 -16.97
CA ASP A 49 -15.27 9.58 -16.13
C ASP A 49 -14.36 9.89 -14.93
N TYR A 50 -13.77 8.89 -14.28
CA TYR A 50 -12.78 9.12 -13.22
C TYR A 50 -11.59 9.95 -13.72
N SER A 51 -11.12 9.65 -14.94
CA SER A 51 -10.08 10.46 -15.59
C SER A 51 -10.53 11.90 -15.88
N THR A 52 -11.80 12.09 -16.26
CA THR A 52 -12.37 13.42 -16.50
C THR A 52 -12.51 14.21 -15.20
N ILE A 53 -13.01 13.58 -14.14
CA ILE A 53 -13.15 14.14 -12.78
C ILE A 53 -11.79 14.58 -12.24
N ALA A 54 -10.77 13.72 -12.34
CA ALA A 54 -9.41 14.00 -11.89
C ALA A 54 -8.75 15.17 -12.65
N ASN A 55 -9.10 15.36 -13.92
CA ASN A 55 -8.52 16.40 -14.76
C ASN A 55 -9.29 17.73 -14.76
N ASN A 56 -10.52 17.75 -14.22
CA ASN A 56 -11.37 18.93 -14.15
C ASN A 56 -10.70 20.08 -13.36
N SER A 57 -10.73 21.29 -13.91
CA SER A 57 -10.03 22.45 -13.32
C SER A 57 -10.61 22.90 -11.98
N THR A 58 -11.93 22.80 -11.79
CA THR A 58 -12.59 23.09 -10.52
C THR A 58 -12.15 22.09 -9.47
N ASN A 59 -12.16 20.81 -9.80
CA ASN A 59 -11.71 19.75 -8.89
C ASN A 59 -10.24 19.89 -8.51
N LYS A 60 -9.36 20.23 -9.45
CA LYS A 60 -7.95 20.51 -9.15
C LYS A 60 -7.79 21.66 -8.16
N SER A 61 -8.61 22.70 -8.30
CA SER A 61 -8.59 23.85 -7.38
C SER A 61 -9.06 23.43 -5.98
N LEU A 62 -10.15 22.67 -5.88
CA LEU A 62 -10.68 22.13 -4.63
C LEU A 62 -9.65 21.23 -3.93
N ALA A 63 -9.09 20.26 -4.66
CA ALA A 63 -8.09 19.33 -4.12
C ALA A 63 -6.82 20.06 -3.69
N SER A 64 -6.38 21.09 -4.42
CA SER A 64 -5.23 21.89 -4.02
C SER A 64 -5.44 22.63 -2.70
N VAL A 65 -6.65 23.16 -2.46
CA VAL A 65 -7.00 23.83 -1.20
C VAL A 65 -7.07 22.81 -0.05
N ALA A 66 -7.55 21.60 -0.33
CA ALA A 66 -7.66 20.52 0.65
C ALA A 66 -6.35 19.76 0.90
N GLY A 67 -5.28 20.01 0.14
CA GLY A 67 -4.03 19.23 0.21
C GLY A 67 -4.11 17.84 -0.43
N LEU A 68 -5.12 17.59 -1.27
CA LEU A 68 -5.46 16.27 -1.84
C LEU A 68 -5.14 16.16 -3.34
N ALA A 69 -4.20 16.96 -3.84
CA ALA A 69 -3.89 17.01 -5.27
C ALA A 69 -3.33 15.66 -5.79
N GLY A 70 -2.56 14.95 -4.96
CA GLY A 70 -2.04 13.62 -5.27
C GLY A 70 -3.16 12.57 -5.37
N GLU A 71 -4.04 12.57 -4.38
CA GLU A 71 -5.21 11.69 -4.27
C GLU A 71 -6.17 11.89 -5.45
N LEU A 72 -6.46 13.15 -5.81
CA LEU A 72 -7.26 13.45 -7.00
C LEU A 72 -6.60 12.93 -8.28
N SER A 73 -5.27 13.03 -8.40
CA SER A 73 -4.55 12.50 -9.57
C SER A 73 -4.57 10.97 -9.62
N ALA A 74 -4.44 10.30 -8.46
CA ALA A 74 -4.48 8.85 -8.34
C ALA A 74 -5.86 8.26 -8.69
N LEU A 75 -6.93 9.05 -8.59
CA LEU A 75 -8.30 8.63 -8.96
C LEU A 75 -8.40 8.06 -10.39
N LYS A 76 -7.53 8.51 -11.30
CA LYS A 76 -7.46 8.03 -12.69
C LYS A 76 -7.21 6.54 -12.80
N THR A 77 -6.43 5.99 -11.87
CA THR A 77 -5.99 4.60 -11.86
C THR A 77 -6.70 3.81 -10.76
N SER A 78 -7.02 4.42 -9.62
CA SER A 78 -7.73 3.74 -8.54
C SER A 78 -9.20 3.49 -8.84
N LEU A 79 -9.82 4.31 -9.71
CA LEU A 79 -11.24 4.26 -10.09
C LEU A 79 -12.20 4.22 -8.88
N THR A 80 -11.74 4.79 -7.76
CA THR A 80 -12.37 4.67 -6.45
C THR A 80 -12.09 5.93 -5.64
N PHE A 81 -13.15 6.62 -5.21
CA PHE A 81 -13.08 7.75 -4.29
C PHE A 81 -12.68 7.29 -2.88
N THR A 82 -12.30 8.23 -2.03
CA THR A 82 -12.08 7.95 -0.61
C THR A 82 -13.01 8.78 0.27
N ASP A 83 -13.05 8.51 1.57
CA ASP A 83 -13.68 9.39 2.54
C ASP A 83 -12.96 10.76 2.65
N GLU A 84 -11.64 10.81 2.44
CA GLU A 84 -10.89 12.08 2.30
C GLU A 84 -11.13 12.79 0.95
N LEU A 85 -11.34 12.04 -0.13
CA LEU A 85 -11.67 12.55 -1.47
C LEU A 85 -13.12 12.16 -1.83
N PRO A 86 -14.15 12.70 -1.14
CA PRO A 86 -15.51 12.20 -1.27
C PRO A 86 -16.13 12.54 -2.62
N GLY A 87 -16.75 11.54 -3.26
CA GLY A 87 -17.46 11.73 -4.54
C GLY A 87 -18.52 12.84 -4.48
N THR A 88 -19.17 13.02 -3.33
CA THR A 88 -20.15 14.10 -3.08
C THR A 88 -19.59 15.51 -3.30
N VAL A 89 -18.28 15.71 -3.19
CA VAL A 89 -17.60 16.99 -3.40
C VAL A 89 -17.03 17.12 -4.82
N TYR A 90 -16.51 16.04 -5.39
CA TYR A 90 -15.76 16.09 -6.66
C TYR A 90 -16.58 15.71 -7.91
N ILE A 91 -17.72 15.01 -7.77
CA ILE A 91 -18.63 14.68 -8.87
C ILE A 91 -19.39 15.92 -9.41
N PRO A 92 -19.85 16.89 -8.60
CA PRO A 92 -20.60 18.05 -9.08
C PRO A 92 -19.97 18.80 -10.27
N ALA A 93 -18.64 19.00 -10.25
CA ALA A 93 -17.94 19.68 -11.35
C ALA A 93 -17.94 18.87 -12.65
N PHE A 94 -17.94 17.53 -12.55
CA PHE A 94 -18.13 16.65 -13.69
C PHE A 94 -19.56 16.72 -14.21
N LEU A 95 -20.58 16.70 -13.33
CA LEU A 95 -21.98 16.84 -13.74
C LEU A 95 -22.23 18.17 -14.46
N ALA A 96 -21.64 19.26 -13.98
CA ALA A 96 -21.74 20.58 -14.60
C ALA A 96 -21.14 20.60 -16.02
N ALA A 97 -20.04 19.88 -16.24
CA ALA A 97 -19.40 19.79 -17.56
C ALA A 97 -20.17 18.86 -18.52
N THR A 98 -20.71 17.75 -18.00
CA THR A 98 -21.37 16.71 -18.80
C THR A 98 -22.82 17.05 -19.13
N TRP A 99 -23.56 17.63 -18.18
CA TRP A 99 -24.97 17.98 -18.31
C TRP A 99 -25.22 19.49 -18.15
N TYR A 100 -24.44 20.28 -18.89
CA TYR A 100 -24.49 21.74 -18.89
C TYR A 100 -25.81 22.36 -19.41
N THR A 101 -26.69 21.56 -20.03
CA THR A 101 -27.99 22.03 -20.55
C THR A 101 -29.16 21.82 -19.59
N GLY A 102 -28.92 21.26 -18.40
CA GLY A 102 -29.98 21.10 -17.39
C GLY A 102 -30.42 22.44 -16.82
N ASP A 103 -31.70 22.54 -16.49
CA ASP A 103 -32.25 23.64 -15.69
C ASP A 103 -32.44 23.18 -14.22
N ASP A 104 -32.62 24.16 -13.32
CA ASP A 104 -32.83 23.94 -11.89
C ASP A 104 -33.98 22.95 -11.63
N GLY A 105 -33.78 22.06 -10.65
CA GLY A 105 -34.66 20.93 -10.36
C GLY A 105 -34.28 19.63 -11.07
N SER A 106 -33.30 19.67 -11.99
CA SER A 106 -32.72 18.44 -12.55
C SER A 106 -32.00 17.63 -11.48
N ALA A 107 -32.11 16.30 -11.54
CA ALA A 107 -31.50 15.39 -10.57
C ALA A 107 -30.78 14.22 -11.27
N ILE A 108 -29.62 13.83 -10.74
CA ILE A 108 -28.89 12.65 -11.20
C ILE A 108 -28.48 11.82 -9.99
N LYS A 109 -28.85 10.55 -9.95
CA LYS A 109 -28.28 9.57 -9.03
C LYS A 109 -27.02 8.99 -9.65
N VAL A 110 -25.88 9.26 -9.04
CA VAL A 110 -24.58 8.82 -9.55
C VAL A 110 -24.09 7.62 -8.74
N THR A 111 -23.81 6.52 -9.42
CA THR A 111 -23.24 5.30 -8.84
C THR A 111 -21.72 5.29 -9.04
N TYR A 112 -20.95 5.10 -7.97
CA TYR A 112 -19.48 5.13 -7.98
C TYR A 112 -18.87 4.28 -6.86
N ASN A 113 -17.56 3.98 -6.97
CA ASN A 113 -16.83 3.23 -5.95
C ASN A 113 -16.24 4.18 -4.91
N GLN A 114 -16.32 3.81 -3.63
CA GLN A 114 -15.62 4.48 -2.53
C GLN A 114 -14.95 3.46 -1.61
N LYS A 115 -13.81 3.81 -1.03
CA LYS A 115 -13.19 3.08 0.08
C LYS A 115 -12.69 4.03 1.17
N LYS A 116 -12.24 3.52 2.30
CA LYS A 116 -11.54 4.32 3.31
C LYS A 116 -10.21 4.83 2.75
N ALA A 117 -9.84 6.07 3.04
CA ALA A 117 -8.53 6.62 2.69
C ALA A 117 -7.42 5.85 3.43
N SER A 118 -6.30 5.70 2.75
CA SER A 118 -5.09 5.16 3.37
C SER A 118 -4.61 6.11 4.48
N THR A 119 -4.21 5.54 5.60
CA THR A 119 -3.58 6.24 6.72
C THR A 119 -2.24 6.86 6.30
N ALA A 120 -1.75 7.82 7.07
CA ALA A 120 -0.42 8.41 6.85
C ALA A 120 0.69 7.33 6.84
N THR A 121 0.58 6.34 7.73
CA THR A 121 1.48 5.19 7.79
C THR A 121 1.44 4.36 6.51
N GLU A 122 0.26 3.99 6.02
CA GLU A 122 0.14 3.25 4.76
C GLU A 122 0.69 4.05 3.57
N LYS A 123 0.48 5.38 3.54
CA LYS A 123 1.07 6.25 2.52
C LYS A 123 2.60 6.22 2.59
N ALA A 124 3.19 6.28 3.78
CA ALA A 124 4.64 6.21 3.99
C ALA A 124 5.22 4.83 3.57
N ILE A 125 4.55 3.73 3.93
CA ILE A 125 4.98 2.38 3.52
C ILE A 125 4.90 2.20 2.01
N ASN A 126 3.82 2.64 1.36
CA ASN A 126 3.68 2.55 -0.11
C ASN A 126 4.70 3.43 -0.85
N ALA A 127 5.25 4.46 -0.19
CA ALA A 127 6.32 5.30 -0.71
C ALA A 127 7.72 4.78 -0.36
N ALA A 128 7.82 3.74 0.47
CA ALA A 128 9.09 3.26 0.99
C ALA A 128 10.01 2.77 -0.13
N LEU A 129 11.28 3.16 -0.03
CA LEU A 129 12.34 2.61 -0.86
C LEU A 129 12.73 1.23 -0.32
N ILE A 130 13.29 0.40 -1.20
CA ILE A 130 13.88 -0.89 -0.82
C ILE A 130 15.39 -0.69 -0.74
N TYR A 131 15.97 -0.94 0.42
CA TYR A 131 17.41 -0.94 0.62
C TYR A 131 17.90 -2.36 0.91
N ALA A 132 18.81 -2.87 0.09
CA ALA A 132 19.46 -4.16 0.33
C ALA A 132 20.79 -3.93 1.04
N VAL A 133 20.92 -4.46 2.27
CA VAL A 133 22.15 -4.36 3.04
C VAL A 133 23.28 -5.06 2.29
N SER A 134 24.33 -4.30 2.01
CA SER A 134 25.47 -4.76 1.22
C SER A 134 26.50 -5.53 2.06
N ASN A 135 27.42 -6.22 1.39
CA ASN A 135 28.56 -6.87 2.06
C ASN A 135 29.44 -5.86 2.81
N ASP A 136 29.57 -4.63 2.32
CA ASP A 136 30.33 -3.57 2.98
C ASP A 136 29.62 -3.11 4.26
N ASP A 137 28.29 -3.03 4.25
CA ASP A 137 27.50 -2.69 5.43
C ASP A 137 27.65 -3.75 6.53
N TYR A 138 27.58 -5.04 6.17
CA TYR A 138 27.85 -6.09 7.15
C TYR A 138 29.30 -6.05 7.64
N THR A 139 30.26 -5.81 6.74
CA THR A 139 31.67 -5.69 7.13
C THR A 139 31.87 -4.56 8.13
N ALA A 140 31.22 -3.42 7.93
CA ALA A 140 31.23 -2.32 8.88
C ALA A 140 30.54 -2.70 10.21
N ALA A 141 29.37 -3.33 10.14
CA ALA A 141 28.61 -3.78 11.32
C ALA A 141 29.42 -4.73 12.21
N TRP A 142 30.23 -5.58 11.59
CA TRP A 142 31.09 -6.53 12.29
C TRP A 142 32.51 -6.02 12.57
N GLY A 143 32.76 -4.71 12.46
CA GLY A 143 34.05 -4.12 12.78
C GLY A 143 35.21 -4.60 11.90
N GLY A 144 34.93 -4.90 10.63
CA GLY A 144 35.89 -5.41 9.64
C GLY A 144 35.81 -6.92 9.40
N ALA A 145 34.97 -7.66 10.16
CA ALA A 145 34.70 -9.07 9.87
C ALA A 145 33.93 -9.21 8.57
N LYS A 146 34.34 -10.14 7.72
CA LYS A 146 33.58 -10.51 6.52
C LYS A 146 32.46 -11.52 6.83
N ASN A 147 31.52 -11.14 7.70
CA ASN A 147 30.22 -11.81 7.85
C ASN A 147 29.22 -11.13 6.90
N THR A 148 28.28 -11.89 6.33
CA THR A 148 27.30 -11.38 5.34
C THR A 148 25.86 -11.41 5.86
N PHE A 149 25.69 -11.44 7.17
CA PHE A 149 24.41 -11.51 7.87
C PHE A 149 24.48 -10.82 9.24
N PHE A 150 23.32 -10.42 9.76
CA PHE A 150 23.15 -10.01 11.16
C PHE A 150 22.82 -11.20 12.07
N THR A 151 23.03 -11.02 13.36
CA THR A 151 22.75 -12.02 14.42
C THR A 151 22.03 -11.37 15.60
N PRO A 152 21.59 -12.12 16.64
CA PRO A 152 21.04 -11.50 17.84
C PRO A 152 21.96 -10.45 18.50
N THR A 153 23.29 -10.66 18.49
CA THR A 153 24.28 -9.76 19.10
C THR A 153 24.66 -8.61 18.18
N GLU A 154 24.93 -8.90 16.91
CA GLU A 154 25.17 -7.89 15.87
C GLU A 154 23.91 -7.73 15.02
N SER A 155 22.87 -7.15 15.62
CA SER A 155 21.51 -7.11 15.07
C SER A 155 21.31 -6.03 14.01
N ALA A 156 20.32 -6.23 13.14
CA ALA A 156 19.87 -5.21 12.20
C ALA A 156 19.48 -3.91 12.93
N SER A 157 18.73 -4.00 14.03
CA SER A 157 18.32 -2.85 14.84
C SER A 157 19.50 -2.05 15.43
N LYS A 158 20.68 -2.66 15.59
CA LYS A 158 21.88 -1.99 16.08
C LYS A 158 22.62 -1.23 14.97
N HIS A 159 22.58 -1.74 13.73
CA HIS A 159 23.46 -1.27 12.65
C HIS A 159 22.74 -0.56 11.52
N VAL A 160 21.57 -1.05 11.12
CA VAL A 160 20.74 -0.46 10.05
C VAL A 160 20.46 1.03 10.29
N PRO A 161 20.21 1.52 11.52
CA PRO A 161 20.03 2.95 11.74
C PRO A 161 21.20 3.82 11.26
N GLY A 162 22.43 3.36 11.48
CA GLY A 162 23.63 4.06 11.03
C GLY A 162 23.81 4.00 9.53
N ILE A 163 23.49 2.85 8.92
CA ILE A 163 23.55 2.64 7.47
C ILE A 163 22.55 3.56 6.76
N LEU A 164 21.28 3.55 7.17
CA LEU A 164 20.24 4.39 6.57
C LEU A 164 20.49 5.88 6.78
N LYS A 165 21.11 6.28 7.90
CA LYS A 165 21.50 7.67 8.12
C LYS A 165 22.58 8.14 7.14
N ALA A 166 23.49 7.26 6.74
CA ALA A 166 24.51 7.56 5.75
C ALA A 166 23.94 7.60 4.33
N GLU A 167 23.07 6.66 3.98
CA GLU A 167 22.46 6.55 2.65
C GLU A 167 21.40 7.65 2.41
N TYR A 168 20.61 7.97 3.42
CA TYR A 168 19.50 8.92 3.35
C TYR A 168 19.70 10.09 4.33
N PRO A 169 20.70 10.97 4.10
CA PRO A 169 21.02 12.06 5.02
C PRO A 169 19.94 13.15 5.10
N ASP A 170 19.07 13.23 4.10
CA ASP A 170 18.00 14.23 3.97
C ASP A 170 16.60 13.65 4.31
N ALA A 171 16.55 12.50 5.00
CA ALA A 171 15.29 11.86 5.40
C ALA A 171 14.42 12.82 6.24
N ALA A 172 13.12 12.81 5.97
CA ALA A 172 12.11 13.55 6.71
C ALA A 172 11.46 12.67 7.78
N ASP A 173 10.97 13.30 8.84
CA ASP A 173 10.20 12.61 9.88
C ASP A 173 9.02 11.83 9.27
N GLY A 174 8.92 10.54 9.61
CA GLY A 174 7.93 9.62 9.08
C GLY A 174 8.35 8.85 7.83
N ASP A 175 9.49 9.15 7.19
CA ASP A 175 10.00 8.38 6.06
C ASP A 175 10.26 6.93 6.45
N ILE A 176 9.92 5.99 5.57
CA ILE A 176 10.07 4.55 5.79
C ILE A 176 10.93 3.94 4.69
N VAL A 177 11.80 3.00 5.07
CA VAL A 177 12.58 2.16 4.16
C VAL A 177 12.33 0.69 4.51
N LEU A 178 12.06 -0.13 3.50
CA LEU A 178 12.06 -1.59 3.64
C LEU A 178 13.50 -2.08 3.44
N VAL A 179 14.07 -2.70 4.46
CA VAL A 179 15.47 -3.12 4.49
C VAL A 179 15.54 -4.64 4.34
N ASP A 180 16.17 -5.09 3.25
CA ASP A 180 16.46 -6.49 2.98
C ASP A 180 17.83 -6.86 3.54
N TYR A 181 17.90 -7.88 4.39
CA TYR A 181 19.15 -8.37 4.95
C TYR A 181 19.15 -9.88 5.20
N ASN A 182 20.33 -10.47 5.31
CA ASN A 182 20.50 -11.85 5.74
C ASN A 182 20.59 -11.88 7.27
N TYR A 183 19.93 -12.85 7.88
CA TYR A 183 19.90 -13.03 9.33
C TYR A 183 20.20 -14.48 9.70
N SER A 184 21.03 -14.68 10.71
CA SER A 184 21.21 -15.98 11.36
C SER A 184 20.80 -15.90 12.83
N GLU A 185 20.02 -16.88 13.29
CA GLU A 185 19.69 -17.03 14.71
C GLU A 185 20.90 -17.50 15.55
N GLU A 186 21.95 -18.01 14.90
CA GLU A 186 23.13 -18.55 15.53
C GLU A 186 24.30 -17.55 15.47
N GLU A 187 25.01 -17.39 16.58
CA GLU A 187 26.21 -16.56 16.62
C GLU A 187 27.41 -17.29 15.99
N PRO A 188 28.25 -16.61 15.19
CA PRO A 188 29.52 -17.15 14.74
C PRO A 188 30.38 -17.60 15.93
N SER A 189 30.81 -18.87 15.92
CA SER A 189 31.79 -19.38 16.87
C SER A 189 33.18 -19.41 16.23
N GLY A 190 34.11 -18.57 16.71
CA GLY A 190 35.48 -18.48 16.19
C GLY A 190 35.98 -17.04 16.09
N GLU A 191 37.27 -16.80 16.36
CA GLU A 191 37.90 -15.52 16.07
C GLU A 191 37.85 -15.20 14.56
N GLN A 192 37.99 -13.91 14.24
CA GLN A 192 38.03 -13.38 12.87
C GLN A 192 38.91 -14.22 11.93
N PRO A 193 38.50 -14.46 10.66
CA PRO A 193 39.35 -15.14 9.69
C PRO A 193 40.65 -14.36 9.50
N ALA A 194 41.77 -15.07 9.48
CA ALA A 194 43.09 -14.48 9.22
C ALA A 194 43.24 -14.00 7.77
N LEU A 195 42.44 -14.55 6.86
CA LEU A 195 42.25 -14.08 5.49
C LEU A 195 40.82 -14.41 5.06
N ASN A 196 40.12 -13.50 4.39
CA ASN A 196 38.86 -13.78 3.71
C ASN A 196 38.78 -12.85 2.50
N GLU A 197 38.71 -13.38 1.28
CA GLU A 197 38.68 -12.61 0.03
C GLU A 197 37.73 -13.22 -1.00
N GLY A 198 36.73 -12.45 -1.40
CA GLY A 198 35.72 -12.81 -2.41
C GLY A 198 35.71 -11.88 -3.62
N PHE A 199 36.69 -10.97 -3.74
CA PHE A 199 36.89 -10.05 -4.86
C PHE A 199 35.73 -9.07 -5.13
N ASP A 200 34.79 -8.93 -4.20
CA ASP A 200 33.69 -7.96 -4.26
C ASP A 200 34.18 -6.51 -4.37
N GLY A 201 33.41 -5.66 -5.07
CA GLY A 201 33.75 -4.24 -5.28
C GLY A 201 34.81 -3.97 -6.36
N GLN A 202 35.39 -5.02 -6.95
CA GLN A 202 36.25 -4.89 -8.12
C GLN A 202 35.46 -4.40 -9.35
N THR A 203 36.16 -3.92 -10.39
CA THR A 203 35.52 -3.57 -11.67
C THR A 203 35.66 -4.73 -12.65
N SER A 204 34.53 -5.25 -13.16
CA SER A 204 34.56 -6.40 -14.06
C SER A 204 35.32 -6.09 -15.35
N ASN A 205 36.17 -7.04 -15.75
CA ASN A 205 37.10 -6.99 -16.89
C ASN A 205 38.37 -6.16 -16.68
N GLU A 206 38.62 -5.66 -15.47
CA GLU A 206 39.87 -4.99 -15.12
C GLU A 206 40.85 -5.93 -14.40
N THR A 207 42.11 -5.52 -14.28
CA THR A 207 43.10 -6.21 -13.44
C THR A 207 42.63 -6.23 -11.99
N VAL A 208 42.76 -7.37 -11.31
CA VAL A 208 42.46 -7.45 -9.87
C VAL A 208 43.48 -6.62 -9.10
N GLU A 209 43.00 -5.62 -8.36
CA GLU A 209 43.78 -4.73 -7.50
C GLU A 209 43.12 -4.65 -6.13
N ILE A 210 43.70 -5.35 -5.15
CA ILE A 210 43.22 -5.41 -3.77
C ILE A 210 44.38 -5.04 -2.85
N ALA A 211 44.10 -4.22 -1.82
CA ALA A 211 45.11 -3.80 -0.87
C ALA A 211 45.83 -5.01 -0.22
N GLY A 212 47.15 -5.04 -0.32
CA GLY A 212 48.01 -6.10 0.24
C GLY A 212 48.09 -7.39 -0.59
N TRP A 213 47.27 -7.54 -1.63
CA TRP A 213 47.41 -8.62 -2.60
C TRP A 213 48.33 -8.20 -3.75
N HIS A 214 49.01 -9.16 -4.35
CA HIS A 214 49.99 -8.91 -5.41
C HIS A 214 49.72 -9.78 -6.63
N ASN A 215 49.30 -9.14 -7.72
CA ASN A 215 48.99 -9.75 -9.01
C ASN A 215 50.21 -9.61 -9.94
N VAL A 216 51.01 -10.68 -10.04
CA VAL A 216 52.33 -10.61 -10.68
C VAL A 216 52.40 -11.58 -11.84
N THR A 217 52.69 -11.06 -13.03
CA THR A 217 52.91 -11.88 -14.25
C THR A 217 54.39 -12.12 -14.43
N THR A 218 54.84 -13.38 -14.36
CA THR A 218 56.25 -13.75 -14.51
C THR A 218 56.60 -14.12 -15.96
N VAL A 219 55.63 -14.61 -16.73
CA VAL A 219 55.77 -14.90 -18.17
C VAL A 219 54.51 -14.41 -18.88
N GLY A 220 54.67 -13.68 -19.99
CA GLY A 220 53.55 -13.11 -20.74
C GLY A 220 53.12 -11.74 -20.24
N THR A 221 51.89 -11.35 -20.55
CA THR A 221 51.37 -9.98 -20.34
C THR A 221 50.00 -9.90 -19.67
N TYR A 222 49.26 -11.01 -19.58
CA TYR A 222 47.93 -11.01 -18.96
C TYR A 222 48.00 -11.20 -17.45
N THR A 223 47.35 -10.33 -16.70
CA THR A 223 47.19 -10.42 -15.24
C THR A 223 45.92 -11.17 -14.88
N TRP A 224 45.77 -11.60 -13.62
CA TRP A 224 44.46 -12.03 -13.13
C TRP A 224 43.47 -10.86 -13.25
N GLN A 225 42.30 -11.12 -13.82
CA GLN A 225 41.26 -10.11 -14.04
C GLN A 225 40.06 -10.36 -13.14
N ALA A 226 39.45 -9.30 -12.63
CA ALA A 226 38.14 -9.39 -12.00
C ALA A 226 37.07 -9.67 -13.06
N LYS A 227 36.11 -10.52 -12.74
CA LYS A 227 34.91 -10.78 -13.53
C LYS A 227 33.71 -10.79 -12.60
N SER A 228 32.53 -10.50 -13.14
CA SER A 228 31.29 -10.64 -12.37
C SER A 228 30.21 -11.42 -13.12
N TYR A 229 29.38 -12.11 -12.35
CA TYR A 229 28.18 -12.79 -12.84
C TYR A 229 27.08 -12.71 -11.77
N SER A 230 25.89 -12.22 -12.16
CA SER A 230 24.74 -12.02 -11.24
C SER A 230 25.08 -11.26 -9.95
N GLY A 231 26.01 -10.30 -10.03
CA GLY A 231 26.45 -9.50 -8.88
C GLY A 231 27.61 -10.08 -8.08
N ASN A 232 27.96 -11.36 -8.24
CA ASN A 232 29.13 -11.98 -7.60
C ASN A 232 30.41 -11.68 -8.38
N PHE A 233 31.47 -11.24 -7.70
CA PHE A 233 32.78 -11.02 -8.30
C PHE A 233 33.73 -12.18 -8.01
N TYR A 234 34.71 -12.40 -8.89
CA TYR A 234 35.75 -13.42 -8.74
C TYR A 234 36.96 -13.05 -9.59
N MET A 235 38.12 -13.67 -9.31
CA MET A 235 39.29 -13.53 -10.19
C MET A 235 39.32 -14.62 -11.26
N GLN A 236 39.76 -14.25 -12.45
CA GLN A 236 39.86 -15.14 -13.60
C GLN A 236 41.21 -14.97 -14.31
N GLN A 237 41.78 -16.09 -14.76
CA GLN A 237 42.92 -16.09 -15.67
C GLN A 237 42.73 -17.07 -16.84
N SER A 238 43.20 -16.69 -18.03
CA SER A 238 43.20 -17.52 -19.24
C SER A 238 44.28 -17.09 -20.22
N ALA A 239 44.98 -18.05 -20.83
CA ALA A 239 45.88 -17.79 -21.96
C ALA A 239 45.14 -17.64 -23.32
N TYR A 240 43.80 -17.62 -23.33
CA TYR A 240 43.02 -17.48 -24.54
C TYR A 240 43.37 -16.20 -25.30
N LYS A 241 43.83 -16.34 -26.55
CA LYS A 241 44.30 -15.24 -27.40
C LYS A 241 45.44 -14.41 -26.81
N HIS A 242 46.21 -14.96 -25.87
CA HIS A 242 47.40 -14.29 -25.37
C HIS A 242 48.48 -14.28 -26.48
N GLU A 243 48.78 -13.09 -27.01
CA GLU A 243 49.64 -12.95 -28.21
C GLU A 243 51.09 -13.39 -27.96
N ALA A 244 51.58 -13.25 -26.73
CA ALA A 244 52.96 -13.62 -26.37
C ALA A 244 53.14 -15.14 -26.10
N GLY A 245 52.10 -15.96 -26.32
CA GLY A 245 52.19 -17.41 -26.19
C GLY A 245 52.02 -17.89 -24.75
N GLU A 246 53.10 -18.36 -24.15
CA GLU A 246 53.14 -18.82 -22.75
C GLU A 246 52.72 -17.72 -21.78
N LEU A 247 51.98 -18.11 -20.75
CA LEU A 247 51.46 -17.23 -19.71
C LEU A 247 51.66 -17.86 -18.34
N GLU A 248 52.40 -17.17 -17.48
CA GLU A 248 52.51 -17.51 -16.07
C GLU A 248 52.25 -16.27 -15.20
N SER A 249 51.30 -16.40 -14.28
CA SER A 249 50.91 -15.33 -13.37
C SER A 249 50.55 -15.86 -12.00
N TYR A 250 50.78 -15.05 -10.97
CA TYR A 250 50.56 -15.35 -9.56
C TYR A 250 49.63 -14.29 -8.99
N MET A 251 48.59 -14.73 -8.29
CA MET A 251 47.90 -13.89 -7.32
C MET A 251 48.39 -14.29 -5.93
N ILE A 252 49.10 -13.40 -5.25
CA ILE A 252 49.75 -13.66 -3.96
C ILE A 252 49.00 -12.91 -2.86
N THR A 253 48.67 -13.60 -1.78
CA THR A 253 47.99 -13.03 -0.61
C THR A 253 48.89 -12.02 0.12
N PRO A 254 48.35 -11.22 1.06
CA PRO A 254 49.14 -10.67 2.15
C PRO A 254 49.80 -11.78 2.98
N ALA A 255 50.75 -11.42 3.86
CA ALA A 255 51.31 -12.35 4.83
C ALA A 255 50.21 -12.76 5.82
N VAL A 256 49.96 -14.07 5.94
CA VAL A 256 48.95 -14.63 6.84
C VAL A 256 49.64 -15.27 8.03
N ALA A 257 49.34 -14.80 9.25
CA ALA A 257 49.79 -15.46 10.48
C ALA A 257 48.94 -16.71 10.72
N ILE A 258 49.57 -17.88 10.81
CA ILE A 258 48.89 -19.16 10.95
C ILE A 258 48.87 -19.56 12.42
N GLU A 259 47.70 -19.91 12.91
CA GLU A 259 47.49 -20.43 14.26
C GLU A 259 47.07 -21.90 14.23
N SER A 260 47.22 -22.58 15.36
CA SER A 260 46.81 -23.98 15.50
C SER A 260 45.32 -24.14 15.15
N GLY A 261 45.02 -25.14 14.32
CA GLY A 261 43.67 -25.45 13.88
C GLY A 261 43.17 -24.62 12.70
N MET A 262 44.00 -23.77 12.08
CA MET A 262 43.60 -23.06 10.85
C MET A 262 43.55 -23.96 9.62
N LYS A 263 42.69 -23.60 8.66
CA LYS A 263 42.61 -24.18 7.32
C LYS A 263 42.53 -23.12 6.23
N LEU A 264 42.96 -23.46 5.02
CA LEU A 264 42.77 -22.68 3.79
C LEU A 264 41.65 -23.32 2.95
N THR A 265 40.64 -22.54 2.58
CA THR A 265 39.56 -22.94 1.68
C THR A 265 39.38 -21.92 0.56
N PHE A 266 38.92 -22.35 -0.61
CA PHE A 266 38.47 -21.46 -1.68
C PHE A 266 37.60 -22.20 -2.68
N ASP A 267 36.85 -21.42 -3.46
CA ASP A 267 36.05 -21.91 -4.55
C ASP A 267 36.78 -21.73 -5.88
N ALA A 268 36.68 -22.70 -6.78
CA ALA A 268 37.22 -22.56 -8.12
C ALA A 268 36.45 -23.39 -9.14
N CYS A 269 36.49 -22.96 -10.40
CA CYS A 269 36.01 -23.77 -11.50
C CYS A 269 36.88 -23.58 -12.75
N TYR A 270 36.81 -24.56 -13.65
CA TYR A 270 37.37 -24.44 -14.98
C TYR A 270 36.32 -23.97 -15.99
N GLY A 271 36.76 -23.15 -16.95
CA GLY A 271 36.03 -22.79 -18.14
C GLY A 271 36.85 -23.11 -19.40
N ASN A 272 36.17 -23.36 -20.51
CA ASN A 272 36.76 -23.68 -21.81
C ASN A 272 37.89 -24.74 -21.68
N TYR A 273 37.62 -25.79 -20.90
CA TYR A 273 38.64 -26.73 -20.45
C TYR A 273 39.33 -27.45 -21.62
N LYS A 274 40.65 -27.52 -21.55
CA LYS A 274 41.49 -28.41 -22.35
C LYS A 274 42.42 -29.21 -21.44
N ALA A 275 42.65 -30.49 -21.75
CA ALA A 275 43.46 -31.39 -20.92
C ALA A 275 44.91 -30.90 -20.78
N GLU A 276 45.43 -30.24 -21.81
CA GLU A 276 46.76 -29.65 -21.89
C GLU A 276 46.78 -28.16 -21.50
N GLY A 277 45.62 -27.60 -21.14
CA GLY A 277 45.49 -26.19 -20.80
C GLY A 277 46.12 -25.77 -19.49
N GLY A 278 46.24 -24.47 -19.26
CA GLY A 278 46.71 -23.93 -17.98
C GLY A 278 45.94 -24.47 -16.78
N ARG A 279 46.60 -24.59 -15.64
CA ARG A 279 46.01 -25.09 -14.39
C ARG A 279 46.22 -24.10 -13.26
N LEU A 280 45.39 -24.24 -12.24
CA LEU A 280 45.68 -23.62 -10.96
C LEU A 280 46.75 -24.46 -10.25
N THR A 281 47.81 -23.82 -9.79
CA THR A 281 48.78 -24.39 -8.85
C THR A 281 48.68 -23.58 -7.56
N LEU A 282 48.39 -24.25 -6.45
CA LEU A 282 48.33 -23.63 -5.13
C LEU A 282 49.65 -23.83 -4.40
N LEU A 283 50.28 -22.72 -4.04
CA LEU A 283 51.60 -22.69 -3.41
C LEU A 283 51.54 -21.91 -2.10
N TYR A 284 52.46 -22.20 -1.18
CA TYR A 284 52.78 -21.25 -0.10
C TYR A 284 54.28 -21.03 0.04
N SER A 285 54.66 -19.86 0.58
CA SER A 285 56.06 -19.51 0.89
C SER A 285 56.18 -18.87 2.27
N GLU A 286 57.20 -19.30 3.01
CA GLU A 286 57.60 -18.72 4.30
C GLU A 286 58.68 -17.61 4.15
N ASN A 287 59.28 -17.48 2.96
CA ASN A 287 60.48 -16.66 2.75
C ASN A 287 60.42 -15.73 1.53
N LEU A 288 59.22 -15.44 1.02
CA LEU A 288 59.04 -14.46 -0.03
C LEU A 288 59.50 -13.06 0.43
N ALA A 289 60.55 -12.54 -0.20
CA ALA A 289 61.19 -11.28 0.20
C ALA A 289 60.59 -10.02 -0.45
N GLY A 290 59.80 -10.20 -1.51
CA GLY A 290 59.18 -9.15 -2.31
C GLY A 290 58.26 -9.73 -3.37
N PHE A 291 57.68 -8.87 -4.21
CA PHE A 291 56.65 -9.26 -5.19
C PHE A 291 57.07 -8.97 -6.64
N THR A 292 58.38 -8.94 -6.90
CA THR A 292 58.90 -8.91 -8.26
C THR A 292 59.02 -10.32 -8.84
N LYS A 293 59.22 -10.42 -10.16
CA LYS A 293 59.48 -11.71 -10.82
C LYS A 293 60.72 -12.39 -10.24
N GLU A 294 61.76 -11.63 -9.96
CA GLU A 294 63.02 -12.11 -9.39
C GLU A 294 62.81 -12.62 -7.95
N ASP A 295 62.01 -11.93 -7.14
CA ASP A 295 61.70 -12.36 -5.77
C ASP A 295 60.88 -13.66 -5.76
N ILE A 296 59.88 -13.77 -6.63
CA ILE A 296 59.05 -14.97 -6.77
C ILE A 296 59.92 -16.17 -7.19
N ALA A 297 60.87 -15.97 -8.10
CA ALA A 297 61.78 -17.03 -8.56
C ALA A 297 62.82 -17.43 -7.48
N ALA A 298 63.21 -16.50 -6.61
CA ALA A 298 64.15 -16.75 -5.51
C ALA A 298 63.48 -17.37 -4.27
N ALA A 299 62.17 -17.16 -4.09
CA ALA A 299 61.40 -17.72 -2.98
C ALA A 299 61.33 -19.24 -3.04
N THR A 300 61.23 -19.87 -1.87
CA THR A 300 60.96 -21.29 -1.75
C THR A 300 59.44 -21.49 -1.68
N TRP A 301 58.90 -22.20 -2.66
CA TRP A 301 57.49 -22.53 -2.74
C TRP A 301 57.26 -23.98 -2.38
N VAL A 302 56.34 -24.22 -1.43
CA VAL A 302 55.79 -25.54 -1.18
C VAL A 302 54.53 -25.67 -2.00
N ASP A 303 54.49 -26.70 -2.84
CA ASP A 303 53.33 -27.02 -3.67
C ASP A 303 52.32 -27.84 -2.86
N ILE A 304 51.10 -27.32 -2.75
CA ILE A 304 49.97 -27.95 -2.05
C ILE A 304 48.79 -28.17 -3.00
N THR A 305 49.04 -28.18 -4.31
CA THR A 305 48.00 -28.35 -5.34
C THR A 305 47.28 -29.70 -5.23
N ASP A 306 47.91 -30.72 -4.65
CA ASP A 306 47.27 -32.01 -4.37
C ASP A 306 46.06 -31.91 -3.42
N ALA A 307 45.93 -30.80 -2.69
CA ALA A 307 44.77 -30.49 -1.85
C ALA A 307 43.64 -29.75 -2.58
N VAL A 308 43.76 -29.58 -3.90
CA VAL A 308 42.82 -28.84 -4.74
C VAL A 308 42.19 -29.78 -5.77
N GLU A 309 40.88 -29.96 -5.71
CA GLU A 309 40.12 -30.79 -6.65
C GLU A 309 39.11 -29.95 -7.42
N ILE A 310 39.51 -29.44 -8.60
CA ILE A 310 38.60 -28.70 -9.50
C ILE A 310 37.96 -29.66 -10.51
N PRO A 311 36.62 -29.83 -10.51
CA PRO A 311 35.95 -30.71 -11.45
C PRO A 311 36.13 -30.26 -12.91
N VAL A 312 36.31 -31.24 -13.82
CA VAL A 312 36.29 -30.98 -15.27
C VAL A 312 34.85 -30.66 -15.70
N PRO A 313 34.59 -29.50 -16.33
CA PRO A 313 33.24 -29.10 -16.69
C PRO A 313 32.68 -29.92 -17.84
N THR A 314 31.38 -30.20 -17.80
CA THR A 314 30.63 -30.85 -18.90
C THR A 314 30.15 -29.86 -19.96
N GLY A 315 30.08 -28.57 -19.61
CA GLY A 315 29.74 -27.45 -20.50
C GLY A 315 30.89 -26.47 -20.69
N THR A 316 30.58 -25.26 -21.15
CA THR A 316 31.59 -24.20 -21.36
C THR A 316 32.27 -23.78 -20.06
N TYR A 317 31.53 -23.76 -18.94
CA TYR A 317 32.05 -23.46 -17.61
C TYR A 317 31.53 -24.47 -16.59
N GLY A 318 32.31 -24.72 -15.56
CA GLY A 318 31.89 -25.46 -14.37
C GLY A 318 31.16 -24.56 -13.37
N THR A 319 30.70 -25.16 -12.28
CA THR A 319 30.14 -24.43 -11.14
C THR A 319 31.27 -23.98 -10.23
N LEU A 320 31.30 -22.70 -9.88
CA LEU A 320 32.17 -22.17 -8.84
C LEU A 320 31.71 -22.74 -7.48
N ALA A 321 32.54 -23.57 -6.87
CA ALA A 321 32.24 -24.28 -5.63
C ALA A 321 33.55 -24.59 -4.90
N ASN A 322 33.46 -24.97 -3.63
CA ASN A 322 34.64 -25.27 -2.82
C ASN A 322 35.44 -26.44 -3.40
N VAL A 323 36.73 -26.20 -3.64
CA VAL A 323 37.67 -27.18 -4.22
C VAL A 323 38.87 -27.47 -3.33
N CYS A 324 38.99 -26.77 -2.20
CA CYS A 324 40.12 -26.88 -1.29
C CYS A 324 39.67 -26.78 0.17
N ASP A 325 40.20 -27.67 0.99
CA ASP A 325 40.08 -27.68 2.45
C ASP A 325 41.41 -28.14 3.06
N TYR A 326 42.44 -27.30 2.97
CA TYR A 326 43.81 -27.64 3.36
C TYR A 326 44.07 -27.34 4.84
N ASP A 327 44.48 -28.35 5.60
CA ASP A 327 44.87 -28.21 7.01
C ASP A 327 46.22 -27.50 7.14
N LEU A 328 46.22 -26.36 7.83
CA LEU A 328 47.42 -25.54 8.05
C LEU A 328 48.09 -25.81 9.39
N SER A 329 47.69 -26.84 10.12
CA SER A 329 48.24 -27.15 11.44
C SER A 329 49.77 -27.32 11.46
N ALA A 330 50.36 -27.81 10.36
CA ALA A 330 51.82 -27.91 10.22
C ALA A 330 52.55 -26.55 10.13
N LEU A 331 51.81 -25.48 9.84
CA LEU A 331 52.30 -24.11 9.72
C LEU A 331 51.97 -23.25 10.95
N ALA A 332 51.36 -23.82 11.98
CA ALA A 332 51.00 -23.08 13.19
C ALA A 332 52.21 -22.35 13.81
N GLY A 333 52.02 -21.07 14.14
CA GLY A 333 53.05 -20.16 14.66
C GLY A 333 53.92 -19.48 13.59
N LYS A 334 53.67 -19.74 12.31
CA LYS A 334 54.41 -19.12 11.19
C LYS A 334 53.58 -18.04 10.52
N SER A 335 54.25 -17.19 9.74
CA SER A 335 53.60 -16.28 8.79
C SER A 335 53.97 -16.70 7.37
N VAL A 336 52.98 -16.86 6.50
CA VAL A 336 53.16 -17.39 5.15
C VAL A 336 52.38 -16.57 4.12
N TYR A 337 52.84 -16.62 2.87
CA TYR A 337 52.10 -16.12 1.71
C TYR A 337 51.54 -17.30 0.94
N PHE A 338 50.27 -17.26 0.54
CA PHE A 338 49.71 -18.21 -0.43
C PHE A 338 49.75 -17.60 -1.83
N ALA A 339 49.98 -18.43 -2.84
CA ALA A 339 49.99 -18.01 -4.23
C ALA A 339 49.12 -18.92 -5.10
N PHE A 340 48.22 -18.28 -5.84
CA PHE A 340 47.38 -18.88 -6.85
C PHE A 340 48.05 -18.65 -8.20
N ARG A 341 48.82 -19.65 -8.65
CA ARG A 341 49.56 -19.60 -9.90
C ARG A 341 48.73 -20.17 -11.04
N TYR A 342 48.76 -19.51 -12.19
CA TYR A 342 48.26 -20.01 -13.47
C TYR A 342 49.40 -20.16 -14.47
N ASN A 343 49.43 -21.24 -15.25
CA ASN A 343 50.47 -21.56 -16.24
C ASN A 343 49.92 -22.06 -17.60
N GLY A 344 49.29 -21.18 -18.38
CA GLY A 344 48.68 -21.52 -19.67
C GLY A 344 49.51 -21.17 -20.90
N ASN A 345 49.02 -21.50 -22.09
CA ASN A 345 49.60 -21.06 -23.37
C ASN A 345 48.50 -20.86 -24.44
N SER A 346 48.63 -19.84 -25.29
CA SER A 346 47.69 -19.57 -26.38
C SER A 346 47.64 -20.67 -27.46
N THR A 347 48.66 -21.52 -27.54
CA THR A 347 48.76 -22.63 -28.49
C THR A 347 48.06 -23.88 -27.94
N ASP A 348 46.73 -23.90 -28.06
CA ASP A 348 45.87 -25.03 -27.67
C ASP A 348 45.84 -25.40 -26.18
N ALA A 349 46.34 -24.53 -25.29
CA ALA A 349 46.42 -24.78 -23.85
C ALA A 349 45.74 -23.66 -23.00
N THR A 350 44.51 -23.30 -23.34
CA THR A 350 43.87 -22.04 -22.86
C THR A 350 42.78 -22.20 -21.79
N THR A 351 42.78 -23.29 -21.02
CA THR A 351 41.81 -23.47 -19.92
C THR A 351 41.69 -22.19 -19.10
N THR A 352 40.46 -21.75 -18.88
CA THR A 352 40.13 -20.61 -18.02
C THR A 352 40.00 -21.11 -16.60
N VAL A 353 40.60 -20.41 -15.65
CA VAL A 353 40.48 -20.70 -14.22
C VAL A 353 39.77 -19.52 -13.57
N GLN A 354 38.73 -19.81 -12.81
CA GLN A 354 38.05 -18.85 -11.93
C GLN A 354 38.30 -19.27 -10.49
N VAL A 355 38.59 -18.31 -9.62
CA VAL A 355 38.86 -18.53 -8.19
C VAL A 355 38.14 -17.45 -7.39
N ASP A 356 37.54 -17.85 -6.28
CA ASP A 356 36.74 -17.00 -5.41
C ASP A 356 36.74 -17.51 -3.96
N ASN A 357 36.19 -16.75 -3.02
CA ASN A 357 35.95 -17.15 -1.63
C ASN A 357 37.18 -17.72 -0.89
N ILE A 358 38.34 -17.06 -1.03
CA ILE A 358 39.61 -17.49 -0.41
C ILE A 358 39.59 -17.16 1.08
N VAL A 359 39.62 -18.18 1.93
CA VAL A 359 39.53 -18.03 3.39
C VAL A 359 40.63 -18.79 4.10
N VAL A 360 41.30 -18.13 5.05
CA VAL A 360 42.15 -18.76 6.08
C VAL A 360 41.55 -18.48 7.45
N LYS A 361 41.13 -19.52 8.18
CA LYS A 361 40.53 -19.36 9.51
C LYS A 361 40.73 -20.60 10.36
N LYS A 362 40.63 -20.45 11.70
CA LYS A 362 40.52 -21.61 12.61
C LYS A 362 39.32 -22.44 12.18
N ALA A 363 39.48 -23.76 12.15
CA ALA A 363 38.39 -24.70 11.96
C ALA A 363 37.45 -24.59 13.17
N ALA A 364 36.47 -23.70 13.04
CA ALA A 364 35.25 -23.66 13.82
C ALA A 364 34.11 -23.54 12.80
N GLY A 365 33.11 -24.43 12.90
CA GLY A 365 32.02 -24.54 11.92
C GLY A 365 31.29 -23.21 11.73
N THR A 366 31.57 -22.52 10.63
CA THR A 366 31.03 -21.18 10.33
C THR A 366 30.70 -20.97 8.85
N SER A 367 31.02 -21.91 7.95
CA SER A 367 30.48 -21.90 6.57
C SER A 367 29.06 -22.44 6.47
N ASP A 368 28.51 -22.96 7.57
CA ASP A 368 27.25 -23.72 7.58
C ASP A 368 26.16 -23.04 8.42
N LEU A 369 26.42 -21.84 8.98
CA LEU A 369 25.37 -21.09 9.67
C LEU A 369 24.32 -20.71 8.65
N LYS A 370 23.14 -21.30 8.81
CA LYS A 370 22.01 -20.99 7.95
C LYS A 370 21.62 -19.54 8.22
N SER A 371 21.65 -18.74 7.17
CA SER A 371 21.03 -17.42 7.17
C SER A 371 19.79 -17.43 6.29
N VAL A 372 18.76 -16.73 6.73
CA VAL A 372 17.54 -16.48 5.98
C VAL A 372 17.51 -15.03 5.51
N LYS A 373 16.84 -14.76 4.39
CA LYS A 373 16.62 -13.39 3.91
C LYS A 373 15.40 -12.82 4.60
N VAL A 374 15.61 -11.79 5.40
CA VAL A 374 14.61 -11.06 6.17
C VAL A 374 14.39 -9.69 5.52
N SER A 375 13.16 -9.19 5.62
CA SER A 375 12.79 -7.83 5.25
C SER A 375 12.14 -7.16 6.45
N ASP A 376 12.68 -6.03 6.93
CA ASP A 376 12.07 -5.24 8.00
C ASP A 376 11.90 -3.78 7.59
N LEU A 377 10.88 -3.12 8.14
CA LEU A 377 10.66 -1.69 7.94
C LEU A 377 11.43 -0.88 8.98
N PHE A 378 12.09 0.19 8.55
CA PHE A 378 12.70 1.18 9.42
C PHE A 378 12.07 2.55 9.15
N GLN A 379 11.76 3.30 10.19
CA GLN A 379 11.17 4.63 10.10
C GLN A 379 12.11 5.68 10.68
N PHE A 380 12.27 6.80 9.98
CA PHE A 380 12.98 7.96 10.50
C PHE A 380 12.07 8.78 11.43
N ASN A 381 12.50 9.00 12.67
CA ASN A 381 11.71 9.72 13.69
C ASN A 381 12.00 11.24 13.74
N GLY A 382 12.63 11.77 12.69
CA GLY A 382 13.14 13.15 12.61
C GLY A 382 14.55 13.34 13.18
N SER A 383 15.14 12.33 13.82
CA SER A 383 16.50 12.39 14.36
C SER A 383 17.35 11.15 14.06
N GLU A 384 16.76 9.97 14.14
CA GLU A 384 17.38 8.68 13.86
C GLU A 384 16.36 7.72 13.22
N TRP A 385 16.89 6.65 12.63
CA TRP A 385 16.11 5.55 12.06
C TRP A 385 15.88 4.48 13.12
N ASP A 386 14.63 4.03 13.28
CA ASP A 386 14.26 2.98 14.23
C ASP A 386 13.53 1.83 13.52
N LEU A 387 13.60 0.62 14.09
CA LEU A 387 12.78 -0.50 13.62
C LEU A 387 11.30 -0.14 13.75
N PHE A 388 10.58 -0.19 12.64
CA PHE A 388 9.17 0.13 12.55
C PHE A 388 8.32 -1.14 12.63
N THR A 389 7.58 -1.29 13.74
CA THR A 389 6.74 -2.47 14.02
C THR A 389 5.26 -2.23 13.79
N GLY A 390 4.88 -1.06 13.26
CA GLY A 390 3.48 -0.70 13.00
C GLY A 390 2.85 -1.42 11.79
N ALA A 391 3.65 -2.20 11.06
CA ALA A 391 3.19 -3.09 10.00
C ALA A 391 4.06 -4.35 9.97
N LEU A 392 3.49 -5.44 9.48
CA LEU A 392 4.23 -6.66 9.18
C LEU A 392 4.94 -6.49 7.84
N SER A 393 6.14 -7.04 7.69
CA SER A 393 6.88 -7.08 6.43
C SER A 393 7.02 -8.52 5.97
N LEU A 394 6.63 -8.79 4.73
CA LEU A 394 6.87 -10.10 4.13
C LEU A 394 8.33 -10.25 3.74
N ASP A 395 8.91 -11.38 4.11
CA ASP A 395 10.27 -11.75 3.75
C ASP A 395 10.33 -12.83 2.64
N GLU A 396 11.53 -13.27 2.28
CA GLU A 396 11.73 -14.29 1.24
C GLU A 396 11.02 -15.62 1.55
N ALA A 397 10.99 -16.03 2.82
CA ALA A 397 10.36 -17.28 3.22
C ALA A 397 8.83 -17.20 3.08
N ASP A 398 8.24 -16.05 3.40
CA ASP A 398 6.82 -15.78 3.21
C ASP A 398 6.44 -15.84 1.72
N TYR A 399 7.23 -15.21 0.85
CA TYR A 399 7.02 -15.25 -0.59
C TYR A 399 7.12 -16.68 -1.14
N GLN A 400 8.10 -17.47 -0.70
CA GLN A 400 8.25 -18.86 -1.10
C GLN A 400 7.07 -19.72 -0.61
N ALA A 401 6.56 -19.48 0.60
CA ALA A 401 5.37 -20.16 1.11
C ALA A 401 4.11 -19.85 0.28
N MET A 402 4.03 -18.65 -0.30
CA MET A 402 2.99 -18.27 -1.26
C MET A 402 3.25 -18.80 -2.69
N GLY A 403 4.42 -19.39 -2.95
CA GLY A 403 4.80 -19.97 -4.23
C GLY A 403 5.54 -19.02 -5.18
N SER A 404 6.00 -17.86 -4.70
CA SER A 404 6.78 -16.91 -5.49
C SER A 404 8.25 -17.33 -5.54
N ASN A 405 8.89 -17.15 -6.70
CA ASN A 405 10.32 -17.42 -6.91
C ASN A 405 11.16 -16.14 -7.02
N TYR A 406 10.54 -14.97 -6.86
CA TYR A 406 11.18 -13.67 -7.14
C TYR A 406 11.22 -12.75 -5.90
N GLY A 407 10.82 -13.23 -4.73
CA GLY A 407 10.75 -12.43 -3.51
C GLY A 407 9.79 -11.23 -3.61
N ASN A 408 8.70 -11.38 -4.36
CA ASN A 408 7.64 -10.38 -4.52
C ASN A 408 6.30 -11.03 -4.95
N LEU A 409 5.21 -10.29 -4.81
CA LEU A 409 3.91 -10.59 -5.43
C LEU A 409 3.78 -9.87 -6.78
N ASP A 410 2.88 -10.34 -7.64
CA ASP A 410 2.58 -9.73 -8.95
C ASP A 410 1.10 -9.88 -9.32
N ASP A 411 0.73 -9.61 -10.58
CA ASP A 411 -0.65 -9.69 -11.07
C ASP A 411 -1.22 -11.12 -11.08
N SER A 412 -0.36 -12.15 -11.07
CA SER A 412 -0.75 -13.55 -10.91
C SER A 412 -0.97 -13.95 -9.45
N MET A 413 -0.46 -13.15 -8.50
CA MET A 413 -0.51 -13.38 -7.06
C MET A 413 -1.28 -12.26 -6.34
N SER A 414 -2.60 -12.27 -6.46
CA SER A 414 -3.46 -11.24 -5.85
C SER A 414 -3.29 -11.15 -4.33
N PRO A 415 -2.90 -9.98 -3.78
CA PRO A 415 -2.76 -9.79 -2.32
C PRO A 415 -4.05 -10.13 -1.56
N ASP A 416 -5.22 -9.82 -2.13
CA ASP A 416 -6.54 -10.11 -1.54
C ASP A 416 -6.84 -11.62 -1.43
N THR A 417 -6.07 -12.47 -2.09
CA THR A 417 -6.17 -13.93 -1.97
C THR A 417 -5.10 -14.49 -1.04
N TYR A 418 -3.85 -14.05 -1.19
CA TYR A 418 -2.71 -14.65 -0.49
C TYR A 418 -2.49 -14.09 0.92
N LEU A 419 -2.70 -12.78 1.14
CA LEU A 419 -2.43 -12.16 2.43
C LEU A 419 -3.43 -12.57 3.54
N PRO A 420 -4.74 -12.74 3.27
CA PRO A 420 -5.66 -13.32 4.26
C PRO A 420 -5.25 -14.72 4.73
N ALA A 421 -4.75 -15.56 3.82
CA ALA A 421 -4.28 -16.90 4.15
C ALA A 421 -2.99 -16.87 4.97
N TYR A 422 -2.05 -15.98 4.63
CA TYR A 422 -0.85 -15.72 5.42
C TYR A 422 -1.19 -15.26 6.84
N LEU A 423 -2.05 -14.24 6.98
CA LEU A 423 -2.47 -13.74 8.29
C LEU A 423 -3.20 -14.82 9.11
N SER A 424 -3.97 -15.69 8.48
CA SER A 424 -4.61 -16.82 9.18
C SER A 424 -3.61 -17.84 9.72
N GLN A 425 -2.48 -18.04 9.02
CA GLN A 425 -1.41 -18.95 9.45
C GLN A 425 -0.57 -18.31 10.57
N GLN A 426 -0.25 -17.02 10.46
CA GLN A 426 0.54 -16.30 11.45
C GLN A 426 -0.24 -16.01 12.74
N TYR A 427 -1.53 -15.70 12.63
CA TYR A 427 -2.39 -15.33 13.74
C TYR A 427 -3.63 -16.24 13.86
N PRO A 428 -3.45 -17.53 14.18
CA PRO A 428 -4.55 -18.50 14.27
C PRO A 428 -5.56 -18.21 15.41
N TYR A 429 -5.23 -17.28 16.31
CA TYR A 429 -6.04 -16.91 17.47
C TYR A 429 -6.48 -15.43 17.45
N ALA A 430 -6.36 -14.73 16.32
CA ALA A 430 -6.84 -13.37 16.18
C ALA A 430 -8.35 -13.28 16.46
N GLN A 431 -8.74 -12.19 17.12
CA GLN A 431 -10.11 -11.90 17.53
C GLN A 431 -10.81 -11.02 16.48
N GLU A 432 -12.14 -10.98 16.52
CA GLU A 432 -12.92 -10.06 15.70
C GLU A 432 -12.44 -8.62 15.90
N GLU A 433 -12.40 -7.84 14.82
CA GLU A 433 -11.91 -6.45 14.76
C GLU A 433 -10.38 -6.27 14.93
N ASP A 434 -9.61 -7.32 15.19
CA ASP A 434 -8.15 -7.25 15.10
C ASP A 434 -7.74 -6.75 13.71
N GLN A 435 -6.71 -5.91 13.66
CA GLN A 435 -6.26 -5.27 12.43
C GLN A 435 -4.75 -5.37 12.26
N TYR A 436 -4.30 -5.80 11.08
CA TYR A 436 -2.89 -5.83 10.71
C TYR A 436 -2.67 -5.18 9.36
N THR A 437 -1.65 -4.34 9.28
CA THR A 437 -1.11 -3.83 8.02
C THR A 437 0.01 -4.75 7.57
N VAL A 438 -0.02 -5.22 6.33
CA VAL A 438 1.02 -6.06 5.73
C VAL A 438 1.69 -5.27 4.61
N ALA A 439 3.00 -5.05 4.74
CA ALA A 439 3.89 -4.49 3.75
C ALA A 439 4.54 -5.60 2.92
N TYR A 440 4.56 -5.42 1.61
CA TYR A 440 5.06 -6.41 0.67
C TYR A 440 5.62 -5.75 -0.58
N LYS A 441 6.62 -6.39 -1.19
CA LYS A 441 7.13 -6.07 -2.52
C LYS A 441 6.12 -6.52 -3.57
N TYR A 442 5.82 -5.64 -4.52
CA TYR A 442 4.92 -5.90 -5.63
C TYR A 442 5.58 -5.53 -6.96
N TYR A 443 5.65 -6.48 -7.88
CA TYR A 443 6.21 -6.30 -9.21
C TYR A 443 5.11 -5.92 -10.22
N ALA A 444 5.23 -4.71 -10.76
CA ALA A 444 4.37 -4.22 -11.84
C ALA A 444 5.14 -3.27 -12.73
N ASN A 445 4.79 -3.23 -14.03
CA ASN A 445 5.39 -2.29 -14.99
C ASN A 445 6.94 -2.33 -15.04
N LYS A 446 7.53 -3.52 -14.86
CA LYS A 446 8.99 -3.77 -14.83
C LYS A 446 9.72 -3.14 -13.64
N GLN A 447 9.02 -2.84 -12.57
CA GLN A 447 9.58 -2.34 -11.32
C GLN A 447 8.98 -3.08 -10.14
N THR A 448 9.79 -3.31 -9.11
CA THR A 448 9.32 -3.82 -7.81
C THR A 448 9.28 -2.65 -6.85
N ASN A 449 8.11 -2.39 -6.28
CA ASN A 449 7.90 -1.33 -5.29
C ASN A 449 7.33 -1.91 -4.01
N VAL A 450 7.49 -1.21 -2.89
CA VAL A 450 6.79 -1.56 -1.65
C VAL A 450 5.32 -1.17 -1.81
N GLN A 451 4.44 -2.05 -1.37
CA GLN A 451 3.00 -1.83 -1.23
C GLN A 451 2.58 -2.27 0.17
N CYS A 452 1.43 -1.79 0.64
CA CYS A 452 0.81 -2.34 1.83
C CYS A 452 -0.70 -2.41 1.74
N ALA A 453 -1.28 -3.32 2.52
CA ALA A 453 -2.72 -3.44 2.68
C ALA A 453 -3.06 -3.77 4.14
N THR A 454 -4.15 -3.16 4.62
CA THR A 454 -4.68 -3.40 5.96
C THR A 454 -5.85 -4.36 5.90
N TYR A 455 -5.79 -5.39 6.74
CA TYR A 455 -6.82 -6.43 6.88
C TYR A 455 -7.41 -6.38 8.28
N THR A 456 -8.73 -6.58 8.37
CA THR A 456 -9.47 -6.67 9.63
C THR A 456 -10.11 -8.05 9.75
N MET A 457 -10.02 -8.67 10.92
CA MET A 457 -10.67 -9.94 11.19
C MET A 457 -12.18 -9.72 11.31
N LEU A 458 -12.94 -10.25 10.35
CA LEU A 458 -14.40 -10.14 10.32
C LEU A 458 -15.04 -11.50 10.04
N GLY A 459 -15.96 -11.93 10.91
CA GLY A 459 -16.62 -13.23 10.80
C GLY A 459 -15.63 -14.41 10.78
N GLY A 460 -14.47 -14.29 11.44
CA GLY A 460 -13.40 -15.29 11.42
C GLY A 460 -12.59 -15.35 10.12
N GLN A 461 -12.67 -14.32 9.27
CA GLN A 461 -11.86 -14.19 8.06
C GLN A 461 -11.16 -12.82 7.99
N TRP A 462 -9.88 -12.83 7.62
CA TRP A 462 -9.15 -11.61 7.33
C TRP A 462 -9.68 -10.95 6.05
N THR A 463 -10.23 -9.74 6.19
CA THR A 463 -10.91 -9.01 5.12
C THR A 463 -10.20 -7.67 4.88
N PRO A 464 -9.81 -7.32 3.64
CA PRO A 464 -9.21 -6.02 3.34
C PRO A 464 -10.24 -4.90 3.53
N ALA A 465 -9.76 -3.65 3.56
CA ALA A 465 -10.65 -2.49 3.57
C ALA A 465 -11.68 -2.57 2.41
N ALA A 466 -12.96 -2.69 2.75
CA ALA A 466 -14.01 -2.91 1.77
C ALA A 466 -14.18 -1.71 0.84
N GLN A 467 -14.09 -1.97 -0.47
CA GLN A 467 -14.62 -1.05 -1.46
C GLN A 467 -16.15 -1.17 -1.46
N GLN A 468 -16.82 -0.04 -1.35
CA GLN A 468 -18.27 0.09 -1.39
C GLN A 468 -18.71 0.70 -2.71
N VAL A 469 -19.83 0.24 -3.24
CA VAL A 469 -20.53 0.90 -4.36
C VAL A 469 -21.59 1.81 -3.76
N LEU A 470 -21.39 3.12 -3.89
CA LEU A 470 -22.36 4.12 -3.44
C LEU A 470 -23.22 4.58 -4.60
N THR A 471 -24.45 4.98 -4.29
CA THR A 471 -25.32 5.73 -5.20
C THR A 471 -25.84 6.96 -4.49
N ASN A 472 -25.39 8.14 -4.91
CA ASN A 472 -25.78 9.41 -4.30
C ASN A 472 -26.52 10.30 -5.28
N GLN A 473 -27.53 11.03 -4.78
CA GLN A 473 -28.29 11.98 -5.57
C GLN A 473 -27.58 13.34 -5.61
N PHE A 474 -27.59 13.95 -6.79
CA PHE A 474 -27.15 15.31 -7.02
C PHE A 474 -28.27 16.10 -7.69
N VAL A 475 -28.54 17.32 -7.22
CA VAL A 475 -29.58 18.19 -7.76
C VAL A 475 -28.96 19.49 -8.27
N LEU A 476 -29.41 19.91 -9.46
CA LEU A 476 -29.08 21.20 -10.02
C LEU A 476 -29.98 22.27 -9.37
N ASN A 477 -29.38 23.17 -8.61
CA ASN A 477 -30.07 24.28 -7.96
C ASN A 477 -29.20 25.53 -8.02
N GLY A 478 -29.78 26.68 -8.40
CA GLY A 478 -29.04 27.92 -8.60
C GLY A 478 -27.92 27.79 -9.65
N GLY A 479 -28.14 26.95 -10.69
CA GLY A 479 -27.16 26.67 -11.73
C GLY A 479 -25.94 25.86 -11.27
N LYS A 480 -25.97 25.28 -10.07
CA LYS A 480 -24.91 24.40 -9.53
C LYS A 480 -25.45 23.03 -9.20
N TRP A 481 -24.72 21.98 -9.59
CA TRP A 481 -24.96 20.64 -9.10
C TRP A 481 -24.50 20.56 -7.64
N ASN A 482 -25.35 20.04 -6.76
CA ASN A 482 -25.04 19.86 -5.34
C ASN A 482 -25.40 18.45 -4.93
N TYR A 483 -24.62 17.85 -4.04
CA TYR A 483 -25.02 16.62 -3.36
C TYR A 483 -26.30 16.87 -2.57
N ASP A 484 -27.28 15.99 -2.71
CA ASP A 484 -28.58 16.09 -2.05
C ASP A 484 -28.90 14.79 -1.30
N PRO A 485 -28.71 14.78 0.04
CA PRO A 485 -29.07 13.64 0.89
C PRO A 485 -30.58 13.57 1.24
N SER A 486 -31.43 14.43 0.66
CA SER A 486 -32.88 14.40 0.92
C SER A 486 -33.46 13.01 0.70
N THR A 487 -34.29 12.58 1.65
CA THR A 487 -34.76 11.19 1.75
C THR A 487 -36.28 11.13 1.86
N VAL A 488 -36.88 10.12 1.22
CA VAL A 488 -38.30 9.76 1.41
C VAL A 488 -38.36 8.48 2.23
N ILE A 489 -38.88 8.58 3.46
CA ILE A 489 -39.12 7.45 4.36
C ILE A 489 -40.57 7.02 4.17
N ASN A 490 -40.79 5.75 3.81
CA ASN A 490 -42.12 5.17 3.73
C ASN A 490 -42.33 4.23 4.93
N LEU A 491 -43.33 4.55 5.75
CA LEU A 491 -43.76 3.79 6.92
C LEU A 491 -45.13 3.16 6.64
N PRO A 492 -45.22 2.13 5.77
CA PRO A 492 -46.47 1.44 5.50
C PRO A 492 -47.02 0.78 6.78
N VAL A 493 -48.35 0.77 6.90
CA VAL A 493 -49.04 0.09 8.01
C VAL A 493 -49.04 -1.42 7.76
N GLU A 494 -47.91 -2.03 8.07
CA GLU A 494 -47.63 -3.44 7.83
C GLU A 494 -47.08 -4.08 9.10
N LYS A 495 -47.95 -4.76 9.84
CA LYS A 495 -47.56 -5.46 11.07
C LYS A 495 -46.48 -6.50 10.80
N GLY A 496 -45.40 -6.46 11.58
CA GLY A 496 -44.25 -7.37 11.45
C GLY A 496 -43.15 -6.85 10.52
N ASN A 497 -43.31 -5.67 9.91
CA ASN A 497 -42.23 -5.00 9.21
C ASN A 497 -41.22 -4.44 10.23
N ALA A 498 -40.04 -5.06 10.29
CA ALA A 498 -39.02 -4.77 11.29
C ALA A 498 -38.42 -3.36 11.17
N GLU A 499 -38.19 -2.89 9.94
CA GLU A 499 -37.62 -1.56 9.70
C GLU A 499 -38.60 -0.45 10.11
N VAL A 500 -39.88 -0.61 9.75
CA VAL A 500 -40.93 0.33 10.13
C VAL A 500 -41.18 0.29 11.64
N ALA A 501 -41.19 -0.91 12.23
CA ALA A 501 -41.34 -1.07 13.67
C ALA A 501 -40.21 -0.40 14.45
N ALA A 502 -38.96 -0.47 13.97
CA ALA A 502 -37.83 0.20 14.59
C ALA A 502 -38.00 1.73 14.60
N PHE A 503 -38.58 2.31 13.54
CA PHE A 503 -38.89 3.74 13.50
C PHE A 503 -39.88 4.16 14.59
N TYR A 504 -41.02 3.48 14.69
CA TYR A 504 -42.01 3.77 15.74
C TYR A 504 -41.51 3.40 17.14
N GLN A 505 -40.65 2.38 17.26
CA GLN A 505 -40.07 1.98 18.54
C GLN A 505 -39.13 3.06 19.06
N ALA A 506 -38.32 3.71 18.21
CA ALA A 506 -37.48 4.83 18.62
C ALA A 506 -38.29 6.00 19.21
N ILE A 507 -39.49 6.28 18.65
CA ILE A 507 -40.44 7.25 19.23
C ILE A 507 -40.92 6.76 20.60
N THR A 508 -41.36 5.50 20.69
CA THR A 508 -41.89 4.91 21.93
C THR A 508 -40.83 4.88 23.03
N ASP A 509 -39.58 4.60 22.70
CA ASP A 509 -38.46 4.55 23.64
C ASP A 509 -38.16 5.94 24.22
N TRP A 510 -38.20 6.98 23.39
CA TRP A 510 -38.10 8.35 23.87
C TRP A 510 -39.26 8.71 24.82
N VAL A 511 -40.49 8.32 24.49
CA VAL A 511 -41.65 8.52 25.38
C VAL A 511 -41.46 7.74 26.68
N LYS A 512 -40.93 6.52 26.63
CA LYS A 512 -40.66 5.70 27.81
C LYS A 512 -39.66 6.35 28.76
N GLU A 513 -38.68 7.06 28.23
CA GLU A 513 -37.67 7.77 29.02
C GLU A 513 -38.23 9.06 29.65
N ASN A 514 -39.10 9.79 28.92
CA ASN A 514 -39.54 11.13 29.31
C ASN A 514 -40.94 11.20 29.93
N TYR A 515 -41.83 10.29 29.51
CA TYR A 515 -43.24 10.21 29.91
C TYR A 515 -43.71 8.74 30.03
N PRO A 516 -43.08 7.93 30.90
CA PRO A 516 -43.30 6.48 30.99
C PRO A 516 -44.74 6.08 31.24
N GLU A 517 -45.54 6.92 31.90
CA GLU A 517 -46.95 6.68 32.21
C GLU A 517 -47.85 6.55 30.98
N TYR A 518 -47.42 7.06 29.82
CA TYR A 518 -48.17 6.96 28.57
C TYR A 518 -47.77 5.74 27.72
N VAL A 519 -46.77 4.98 28.16
CA VAL A 519 -46.31 3.78 27.45
C VAL A 519 -47.06 2.56 27.95
N THR A 520 -47.53 1.73 27.02
CA THR A 520 -48.22 0.49 27.37
C THR A 520 -47.31 -0.50 28.10
N GLY A 521 -47.89 -1.44 28.84
CA GLY A 521 -47.11 -2.48 29.53
C GLY A 521 -46.27 -3.39 28.63
N TYR A 522 -46.54 -3.42 27.32
CA TYR A 522 -45.72 -4.12 26.32
C TYR A 522 -44.48 -3.32 25.86
N GLY A 523 -44.43 -2.01 26.14
CA GLY A 523 -43.29 -1.15 25.81
C GLY A 523 -43.12 -0.80 24.33
N ASN A 524 -44.09 -1.13 23.48
CA ASN A 524 -44.01 -0.97 22.02
C ASN A 524 -45.12 -0.08 21.43
N ASN A 525 -45.94 0.50 22.31
CA ASN A 525 -47.00 1.44 21.99
C ASN A 525 -46.97 2.55 23.04
N ASP A 526 -47.19 3.78 22.61
CA ASP A 526 -47.38 4.95 23.47
C ASP A 526 -48.68 5.68 23.13
N TYR A 527 -49.23 6.39 24.11
CA TYR A 527 -50.35 7.30 23.94
C TYR A 527 -49.96 8.73 24.33
N TYR A 528 -48.68 9.08 24.18
CA TYR A 528 -48.22 10.46 24.29
C TYR A 528 -48.28 11.16 22.92
N TYR A 529 -47.76 10.46 21.91
CA TYR A 529 -47.88 10.77 20.48
C TYR A 529 -48.85 9.83 19.76
N GLY A 530 -49.16 8.67 20.36
CA GLY A 530 -50.05 7.66 19.78
C GLY A 530 -49.33 6.63 18.91
N GLY A 531 -48.01 6.53 19.00
CA GLY A 531 -47.20 5.64 18.17
C GLY A 531 -47.40 4.16 18.52
N SER A 532 -47.38 3.30 17.50
CA SER A 532 -47.36 1.85 17.69
C SER A 532 -46.32 1.19 16.80
N ALA A 533 -45.24 0.68 17.41
CA ALA A 533 -44.30 -0.22 16.74
C ALA A 533 -44.91 -1.59 16.43
N TYR A 534 -45.97 -1.97 17.13
CA TYR A 534 -46.70 -3.21 16.85
C TYR A 534 -47.59 -3.12 15.60
N GLN A 535 -48.34 -2.03 15.46
CA GLN A 535 -49.29 -1.81 14.37
C GLN A 535 -48.67 -1.03 13.19
N ASN A 536 -47.49 -0.43 13.39
CA ASN A 536 -46.81 0.41 12.41
C ASN A 536 -47.64 1.62 11.96
N ASN A 537 -48.31 2.28 12.91
CA ASN A 537 -49.14 3.47 12.68
C ASN A 537 -49.18 4.38 13.92
N PHE A 538 -49.80 5.55 13.75
CA PHE A 538 -50.32 6.34 14.87
C PHE A 538 -51.79 6.02 15.11
N ASP A 539 -52.15 5.73 16.36
CA ASP A 539 -53.52 5.42 16.78
C ASP A 539 -54.21 6.68 17.29
N PHE A 540 -55.13 7.23 16.50
CA PHE A 540 -55.90 8.45 16.78
C PHE A 540 -57.29 8.14 17.34
N ARG A 541 -57.50 6.94 17.88
CA ARG A 541 -58.74 6.60 18.60
C ARG A 541 -58.72 7.24 19.99
N VAL A 542 -59.61 8.21 20.21
CA VAL A 542 -59.82 8.81 21.55
C VAL A 542 -60.09 7.76 22.63
N SER A 543 -60.85 6.71 22.29
CA SER A 543 -61.14 5.61 23.23
C SER A 543 -59.90 4.81 23.64
N ALA A 544 -58.90 4.68 22.76
CA ALA A 544 -57.65 4.00 23.07
C ALA A 544 -56.75 4.85 23.99
N TRP A 545 -56.69 6.16 23.74
CA TRP A 545 -55.96 7.11 24.58
C TRP A 545 -56.54 7.16 26.02
N LYS A 546 -57.87 7.20 26.16
CA LYS A 546 -58.52 7.12 27.48
C LYS A 546 -58.34 5.77 28.16
N GLY A 547 -58.23 4.69 27.38
CA GLY A 547 -58.14 3.31 27.87
C GLY A 547 -56.93 3.03 28.78
N GLN A 548 -55.89 3.86 28.74
CA GLN A 548 -54.72 3.77 29.65
C GLN A 548 -54.92 4.47 31.00
N GLY A 549 -56.00 5.24 31.16
CA GLY A 549 -56.29 5.98 32.39
C GLY A 549 -55.52 7.30 32.55
N THR A 550 -54.74 7.73 31.56
CA THR A 550 -53.89 8.93 31.59
C THR A 550 -54.60 10.22 31.13
N TYR A 551 -55.76 10.10 30.46
CA TYR A 551 -56.53 11.23 29.90
C TYR A 551 -58.01 11.27 30.34
N ASN A 552 -58.34 10.64 31.47
CA ASN A 552 -59.73 10.46 31.92
C ASN A 552 -60.48 11.78 32.16
N ASP A 553 -59.76 12.84 32.52
CA ASP A 553 -60.34 14.15 32.85
C ASP A 553 -60.40 15.11 31.65
N MET A 554 -59.92 14.69 30.46
CA MET A 554 -59.96 15.49 29.23
C MET A 554 -61.20 15.19 28.39
N SER A 555 -61.73 16.22 27.72
CA SER A 555 -62.79 16.05 26.74
C SER A 555 -62.28 15.33 25.48
N ASP A 556 -63.17 14.66 24.75
CA ASP A 556 -62.78 13.97 23.51
C ASP A 556 -62.18 14.95 22.49
N ALA A 557 -62.75 16.16 22.38
CA ALA A 557 -62.27 17.21 21.50
C ALA A 557 -60.88 17.74 21.89
N ASP A 558 -60.59 17.84 23.19
CA ASP A 558 -59.26 18.27 23.65
C ASP A 558 -58.20 17.20 23.38
N ILE A 559 -58.56 15.92 23.47
CA ILE A 559 -57.66 14.80 23.13
C ILE A 559 -57.38 14.79 21.62
N GLU A 560 -58.41 14.94 20.78
CA GLU A 560 -58.25 15.03 19.34
C GLU A 560 -57.33 16.20 18.95
N LYS A 561 -57.51 17.36 19.58
CA LYS A 561 -56.64 18.52 19.36
C LYS A 561 -55.21 18.23 19.77
N LEU A 562 -55.02 17.61 20.94
CA LEU A 562 -53.70 17.26 21.48
C LEU A 562 -52.93 16.28 20.58
N MET A 563 -53.62 15.28 20.01
CA MET A 563 -53.02 14.32 19.06
C MET A 563 -52.38 15.05 17.88
N TRP A 564 -53.09 16.00 17.27
CA TRP A 564 -52.58 16.78 16.15
C TRP A 564 -51.50 17.78 16.55
N GLU A 565 -51.62 18.42 17.72
CA GLU A 565 -50.61 19.34 18.24
C GLU A 565 -49.26 18.65 18.46
N ARG A 566 -49.27 17.42 19.00
CA ARG A 566 -48.05 16.68 19.33
C ARG A 566 -47.47 15.85 18.20
N LEU A 567 -48.26 15.48 17.20
CA LEU A 567 -47.80 14.58 16.13
C LEU A 567 -46.51 15.06 15.43
N PRO A 568 -46.33 16.36 15.09
CA PRO A 568 -45.07 16.83 14.52
C PRO A 568 -43.85 16.71 15.45
N GLU A 569 -44.05 16.64 16.76
CA GLU A 569 -42.96 16.48 17.73
C GLU A 569 -42.47 15.03 17.82
N ALA A 570 -43.25 14.06 17.33
CA ALA A 570 -42.92 12.63 17.47
C ALA A 570 -41.74 12.19 16.59
N PHE A 571 -41.72 12.64 15.33
CA PHE A 571 -40.78 12.14 14.33
C PHE A 571 -39.32 12.57 14.53
N PRO A 572 -39.01 13.79 15.01
CA PRO A 572 -37.64 14.17 15.33
C PRO A 572 -36.96 13.13 16.21
N HIS A 573 -37.62 12.59 17.24
CA HIS A 573 -37.01 11.58 18.13
C HIS A 573 -36.51 10.34 17.38
N ALA A 574 -37.30 9.82 16.44
CA ALA A 574 -36.88 8.70 15.59
C ALA A 574 -35.84 9.11 14.54
N LEU A 575 -35.97 10.30 13.95
CA LEU A 575 -35.00 10.81 12.98
C LEU A 575 -33.62 11.02 13.62
N GLU A 576 -33.56 11.60 14.81
CA GLU A 576 -32.32 11.80 15.57
C GLU A 576 -31.69 10.46 15.97
N ALA A 577 -32.49 9.48 16.39
CA ALA A 577 -32.03 8.16 16.77
C ALA A 577 -31.49 7.33 15.58
N LEU A 578 -32.15 7.40 14.42
CA LEU A 578 -31.87 6.53 13.28
C LEU A 578 -31.02 7.20 12.18
N TYR A 579 -31.01 8.54 12.13
CA TYR A 579 -30.34 9.34 11.10
C TYR A 579 -29.46 10.45 11.72
N GLY A 580 -28.94 10.23 12.93
CA GLY A 580 -28.16 11.21 13.70
C GLY A 580 -26.83 11.67 13.07
N SER A 581 -26.35 11.01 12.01
CA SER A 581 -25.12 11.39 11.30
C SER A 581 -25.34 12.38 10.15
N VAL A 582 -26.59 12.66 9.78
CA VAL A 582 -26.93 13.50 8.61
C VAL A 582 -26.66 14.96 8.93
N ALA A 583 -26.03 15.68 7.99
CA ALA A 583 -25.67 17.09 8.14
C ALA A 583 -26.35 17.99 7.08
N PRO A 584 -26.56 19.29 7.37
CA PRO A 584 -26.98 20.25 6.36
C PRO A 584 -25.98 20.33 5.20
N VAL A 585 -26.48 20.61 3.99
CA VAL A 585 -25.65 20.87 2.81
C VAL A 585 -25.81 22.33 2.40
N GLU A 586 -24.70 23.04 2.20
CA GLU A 586 -24.72 24.45 1.79
C GLU A 586 -25.51 24.63 0.48
N GLY A 587 -26.50 25.54 0.49
CA GLY A 587 -27.32 25.84 -0.69
C GLY A 587 -28.43 24.81 -1.00
N ILE A 588 -28.60 23.77 -0.19
CA ILE A 588 -29.65 22.77 -0.33
C ILE A 588 -30.41 22.62 0.98
N ASP A 589 -31.74 22.73 0.90
CA ASP A 589 -32.61 22.30 1.99
C ASP A 589 -32.66 20.77 1.98
N VAL A 590 -31.94 20.14 2.90
CA VAL A 590 -31.97 18.68 3.08
C VAL A 590 -33.28 18.32 3.76
N ILE A 591 -34.20 17.72 3.00
CA ILE A 591 -35.56 17.41 3.46
C ILE A 591 -35.75 15.91 3.64
N TYR A 592 -36.23 15.53 4.81
CA TYR A 592 -36.75 14.20 5.12
C TYR A 592 -38.27 14.23 4.99
N THR A 593 -38.80 13.54 3.99
CA THR A 593 -40.25 13.38 3.78
C THR A 593 -40.67 12.03 4.33
N ILE A 594 -41.60 12.01 5.26
CA ILE A 594 -42.06 10.78 5.93
C ILE A 594 -43.50 10.53 5.54
N ASN A 595 -43.77 9.38 4.95
CA ASN A 595 -45.12 8.90 4.65
C ASN A 595 -45.51 7.86 5.71
N PHE A 596 -46.62 8.06 6.41
CA PHE A 596 -47.02 7.24 7.56
C PHE A 596 -48.54 7.07 7.65
N GLY A 597 -49.00 6.08 8.41
CA GLY A 597 -50.43 5.81 8.59
C GLY A 597 -50.99 6.35 9.91
N ILE A 598 -52.18 6.94 9.85
CA ILE A 598 -52.99 7.27 11.04
C ILE A 598 -54.25 6.40 11.01
N TYR A 599 -54.51 5.69 12.11
CA TYR A 599 -55.72 4.89 12.31
C TYR A 599 -56.70 5.62 13.22
N ASP A 600 -57.91 5.88 12.73
CA ASP A 600 -58.96 6.63 13.47
C ASP A 600 -59.99 5.73 14.17
N GLY A 601 -59.84 4.41 14.06
CA GLY A 601 -60.80 3.42 14.56
C GLY A 601 -61.78 2.87 13.54
N SER A 602 -61.87 3.50 12.38
CA SER A 602 -62.65 3.03 11.23
C SER A 602 -61.75 2.63 10.06
N SER A 603 -60.72 3.44 9.78
CA SER A 603 -59.83 3.26 8.64
C SER A 603 -58.44 3.79 8.94
N THR A 604 -57.46 3.35 8.16
CA THR A 604 -56.09 3.86 8.20
C THR A 604 -55.89 4.75 6.98
N THR A 605 -55.52 6.00 7.21
CA THR A 605 -55.21 6.97 6.15
C THR A 605 -53.72 7.26 6.11
N THR A 606 -53.14 7.34 4.92
CA THR A 606 -51.74 7.75 4.72
C THR A 606 -51.60 9.27 4.76
N TRP A 607 -50.63 9.74 5.53
CA TRP A 607 -50.24 11.14 5.67
C TRP A 607 -48.77 11.30 5.31
N THR A 608 -48.38 12.52 4.98
CA THR A 608 -46.99 12.91 4.74
C THR A 608 -46.62 14.09 5.62
N ILE A 609 -45.37 14.15 6.04
CA ILE A 609 -44.80 15.22 6.85
C ILE A 609 -43.33 15.43 6.46
N GLN A 610 -42.82 16.66 6.59
CA GLN A 610 -41.45 16.99 6.21
C GLN A 610 -40.66 17.62 7.36
N TYR A 611 -39.38 17.27 7.40
CA TYR A 611 -38.40 17.82 8.33
C TYR A 611 -37.15 18.28 7.58
N LYS A 612 -36.65 19.46 7.93
CA LYS A 612 -35.40 20.00 7.42
C LYS A 612 -34.25 19.68 8.36
N VAL A 613 -33.12 19.25 7.82
CA VAL A 613 -31.89 19.08 8.61
C VAL A 613 -31.27 20.46 8.86
N VAL A 614 -31.12 20.85 10.13
CA VAL A 614 -30.66 22.19 10.53
C VAL A 614 -29.31 22.20 11.25
N ALA A 615 -28.92 21.05 11.81
CA ALA A 615 -27.58 20.76 12.30
C ALA A 615 -27.35 19.25 12.18
N VAL A 616 -26.12 18.79 12.44
CA VAL A 616 -25.81 17.35 12.42
C VAL A 616 -26.79 16.60 13.34
N GLY A 617 -27.54 15.68 12.75
CA GLY A 617 -28.54 14.87 13.44
C GLY A 617 -29.70 15.66 14.05
N LYS A 618 -29.97 16.89 13.60
CA LYS A 618 -31.06 17.73 14.12
C LYS A 618 -32.06 18.11 13.03
N PHE A 619 -33.33 17.91 13.33
CA PHE A 619 -34.44 17.99 12.39
C PHE A 619 -35.48 19.01 12.86
N GLU A 620 -35.79 19.98 12.02
CA GLU A 620 -36.81 20.99 12.26
C GLU A 620 -38.05 20.71 11.40
N TYR A 621 -39.24 20.76 12.00
CA TYR A 621 -40.49 20.58 11.27
C TYR A 621 -40.66 21.65 10.20
N VAL A 622 -40.93 21.24 8.96
CA VAL A 622 -41.31 22.18 7.89
C VAL A 622 -42.77 22.54 8.09
N ALA A 623 -43.04 23.79 8.48
CA ALA A 623 -44.39 24.29 8.72
C ALA A 623 -45.33 23.96 7.55
N ASP A 624 -46.57 23.57 7.89
CA ASP A 624 -47.64 23.20 6.95
C ASP A 624 -47.33 22.00 6.03
N SER A 625 -46.25 21.25 6.29
CA SER A 625 -45.93 20.05 5.49
C SER A 625 -46.78 18.83 5.85
N LEU A 626 -47.34 18.79 7.06
CA LEU A 626 -48.25 17.72 7.48
C LEU A 626 -49.56 17.78 6.70
N LYS A 627 -49.77 16.79 5.83
CA LYS A 627 -50.98 16.72 5.00
C LYS A 627 -51.33 15.28 4.64
N LYS A 628 -52.60 15.06 4.32
CA LYS A 628 -53.08 13.78 3.81
C LYS A 628 -52.46 13.53 2.42
N VAL A 629 -52.01 12.30 2.18
CA VAL A 629 -51.59 11.87 0.83
C VAL A 629 -52.86 11.57 0.03
N GLU A 630 -53.07 12.29 -1.06
CA GLU A 630 -54.22 12.11 -1.96
C GLU A 630 -54.09 10.87 -2.86
#